data_AF-A0A6F9A0H2-F1
#
_entry.id   AF-A0A6F9A0H2-F1
#
_cell.length_a   1.000
_cell.length_b   1.000
_cell.length_c   1.000
_cell.angle_alpha   90.00
_cell.angle_beta   90.00
_cell.angle_gamma   90.00
#
_symmetry.space_group_name_H-M   'P 1'
#
loop_
_entity.id
_entity.type
_entity.pdbx_description
1 polymer ?
#
loop_
_entity_poly.entity_id
_entity_poly.type
_entity_poly.pdbx_seq_one_letter_code
_entity_poly.pdbx_strand_id
1 'polypeptide(L)'
;MFGIQESIQRSGSSLKEEPIGSGMNAVRTWMQGAGVLDANTAAQSGVGLARAHFEKQPPSNLRKSNFFHFVLALYDRQGQPVEIERTSFLGFIEKEKESTGEKTNNGIHYRLQLLYSNGKCTTLVNSPVDNVVLMF
;
A
#
# COMPACT_ATOMS: atom_id res chain seq x y z
N MET A 1 -33.59 63.55 -27.72
CA MET A 1 -32.25 64.01 -28.15
C MET A 1 -31.54 62.85 -28.87
N PHE A 2 -30.66 63.18 -29.82
CA PHE A 2 -29.84 62.24 -30.59
C PHE A 2 -28.80 61.54 -29.68
N GLY A 3 -28.48 60.24 -29.85
CA GLY A 3 -27.27 59.79 -30.57
C GLY A 3 -26.22 59.20 -29.57
N ILE A 4 -25.22 58.40 -29.92
CA ILE A 4 -24.83 57.67 -31.16
C ILE A 4 -24.17 56.31 -30.72
N GLN A 5 -23.76 55.47 -31.67
CA GLN A 5 -23.05 54.18 -31.52
C GLN A 5 -21.72 54.25 -30.72
N GLU A 6 -21.27 53.13 -30.13
CA GLU A 6 -20.12 52.37 -30.67
C GLU A 6 -20.00 50.93 -30.14
N SER A 7 -19.30 50.08 -30.90
CA SER A 7 -19.16 48.64 -30.68
C SER A 7 -17.79 48.27 -30.11
N ILE A 8 -17.75 47.45 -29.05
CA ILE A 8 -16.57 46.61 -28.75
C ILE A 8 -16.98 45.13 -28.72
N GLN A 9 -16.46 44.37 -29.69
CA GLN A 9 -16.35 42.93 -29.56
C GLN A 9 -15.19 42.63 -28.60
N ARG A 10 -15.44 41.87 -27.53
CA ARG A 10 -14.41 41.09 -26.85
C ARG A 10 -14.93 39.68 -26.65
N SER A 11 -14.25 38.72 -27.26
CA SER A 11 -14.59 37.31 -27.19
C SER A 11 -14.72 36.84 -25.75
N GLY A 12 -15.91 36.36 -25.38
CA GLY A 12 -16.04 35.50 -24.20
C GLY A 12 -15.34 34.20 -24.51
N SER A 13 -14.08 34.06 -24.05
CA SER A 13 -13.34 32.80 -24.14
C SER A 13 -14.10 31.72 -23.37
N SER A 14 -14.36 30.60 -24.03
CA SER A 14 -15.05 29.45 -23.45
C SER A 14 -14.40 29.02 -22.14
N LEU A 15 -15.06 29.29 -21.01
CA LEU A 15 -14.65 28.72 -19.73
C LEU A 15 -14.96 27.23 -19.76
N LYS A 16 -13.90 26.44 -19.87
CA LYS A 16 -13.93 24.98 -19.91
C LYS A 16 -14.59 24.45 -18.64
N GLU A 17 -15.58 23.59 -18.85
CA GLU A 17 -16.40 22.92 -17.84
C GLU A 17 -15.56 22.34 -16.68
N GLU A 18 -15.96 22.68 -15.44
CA GLU A 18 -15.43 22.12 -14.20
C GLU A 18 -15.95 20.68 -14.00
N PRO A 19 -15.09 19.65 -13.96
CA PRO A 19 -15.48 18.35 -13.46
C PRO A 19 -15.49 18.43 -11.92
N ILE A 20 -16.68 18.61 -11.34
CA ILE A 20 -16.91 18.41 -9.90
C ILE A 20 -16.48 16.98 -9.54
N GLY A 21 -15.28 16.79 -8.98
CA GLY A 21 -14.78 15.43 -8.77
C GLY A 21 -13.31 15.24 -8.38
N SER A 22 -12.72 16.02 -7.47
CA SER A 22 -11.41 15.66 -6.86
C SER A 22 -11.15 16.18 -5.43
N GLY A 23 -12.20 16.27 -4.60
CA GLY A 23 -12.10 16.64 -3.18
C GLY A 23 -11.48 15.62 -2.22
N MET A 24 -10.80 14.56 -2.70
CA MET A 24 -10.29 13.46 -1.84
C MET A 24 -8.85 12.99 -2.16
N ASN A 25 -8.03 13.79 -2.86
CA ASN A 25 -6.66 13.39 -3.22
C ASN A 25 -5.56 13.84 -2.25
N ALA A 26 -5.84 14.69 -1.25
CA ALA A 26 -4.82 15.14 -0.28
C ALA A 26 -4.24 13.99 0.58
N VAL A 27 -4.98 12.89 0.76
CA VAL A 27 -4.53 11.71 1.53
C VAL A 27 -3.68 10.74 0.66
N ARG A 28 -3.59 10.94 -0.66
CA ARG A 28 -2.80 10.06 -1.57
C ARG A 28 -1.35 10.52 -1.79
N THR A 29 -1.00 11.75 -1.44
CA THR A 29 0.30 12.36 -1.80
C THR A 29 1.53 11.71 -1.13
N TRP A 30 1.37 11.00 -0.01
CA TRP A 30 2.49 10.29 0.64
C TRP A 30 2.88 8.96 -0.05
N MET A 31 2.14 8.52 -1.06
CA MET A 31 2.29 7.19 -1.67
C MET A 31 3.07 7.14 -2.99
N GLN A 32 3.53 8.28 -3.53
CA GLN A 32 4.31 8.32 -4.77
C GLN A 32 5.69 8.93 -4.55
N GLY A 33 6.54 8.21 -3.81
CA GLY A 33 7.99 8.38 -3.96
C GLY A 33 8.38 7.91 -5.36
N ALA A 34 9.08 8.76 -6.12
CA ALA A 34 9.55 8.41 -7.45
C ALA A 34 10.47 7.17 -7.37
N GLY A 35 10.02 6.03 -7.92
CA GLY A 35 10.76 4.76 -7.89
C GLY A 35 10.16 3.65 -7.01
N VAL A 36 9.08 3.91 -6.25
CA VAL A 36 8.38 2.85 -5.50
C VAL A 36 7.38 2.12 -6.40
N LEU A 37 7.60 0.83 -6.64
CA LEU A 37 6.72 -0.04 -7.43
C LEU A 37 5.60 -0.63 -6.57
N ASP A 38 4.48 -1.04 -7.17
CA ASP A 38 3.54 -1.95 -6.52
C ASP A 38 4.01 -3.41 -6.62
N ALA A 39 3.48 -4.28 -5.75
CA ALA A 39 3.85 -5.69 -5.67
C ALA A 39 3.64 -6.43 -7.00
N ASN A 40 2.53 -6.19 -7.68
CA ASN A 40 2.16 -6.90 -8.91
C ASN A 40 3.09 -6.54 -10.08
N THR A 41 3.44 -5.26 -10.24
CA THR A 41 4.38 -4.77 -11.26
C THR A 41 5.80 -5.26 -10.96
N ALA A 42 6.20 -5.29 -9.69
CA ALA A 42 7.48 -5.85 -9.27
C ALA A 42 7.56 -7.36 -9.56
N ALA A 43 6.49 -8.13 -9.28
CA ALA A 43 6.43 -9.57 -9.50
C ALA A 43 6.57 -9.96 -10.99
N GLN A 44 6.00 -9.17 -11.90
CA GLN A 44 6.21 -9.31 -13.35
C GLN A 44 7.68 -9.11 -13.75
N SER A 45 8.41 -8.24 -13.03
CA SER A 45 9.85 -8.02 -13.19
C SER A 45 10.72 -9.04 -12.45
N GLY A 46 10.14 -10.13 -11.93
CA GLY A 46 10.83 -11.15 -11.13
C GLY A 46 11.19 -10.73 -9.70
N VAL A 47 10.75 -9.56 -9.25
CA VAL A 47 11.05 -9.00 -7.93
C VAL A 47 9.88 -9.25 -6.99
N GLY A 48 10.13 -9.93 -5.88
CA GLY A 48 9.11 -10.25 -4.90
C GLY A 48 9.69 -11.06 -3.75
N LEU A 49 8.99 -11.04 -2.61
CA LEU A 49 9.29 -11.95 -1.51
C LEU A 49 9.09 -13.41 -1.95
N ALA A 50 9.89 -14.30 -1.38
CA ALA A 50 9.75 -15.74 -1.57
C ALA A 50 9.80 -16.54 -0.27
N ARG A 51 10.46 -16.01 0.76
CA ARG A 51 10.63 -16.69 2.05
C ARG A 51 10.72 -15.70 3.20
N ALA A 52 10.08 -16.02 4.32
CA ALA A 52 10.34 -15.42 5.62
C ALA A 52 11.02 -16.45 6.53
N HIS A 53 11.85 -15.99 7.48
CA HIS A 53 12.55 -16.81 8.44
C HIS A 53 12.43 -16.21 9.85
N PHE A 54 12.07 -17.02 10.85
CA PHE A 54 12.04 -16.60 12.25
C PHE A 54 13.46 -16.52 12.82
N GLU A 55 14.02 -15.32 12.87
CA GLU A 55 15.24 -15.04 13.64
C GLU A 55 14.99 -15.20 15.14
N LYS A 56 13.79 -14.81 15.58
CA LYS A 56 13.29 -15.06 16.93
C LYS A 56 11.92 -15.72 16.86
N GLN A 57 11.86 -16.97 17.30
CA GLN A 57 10.63 -17.74 17.41
C GLN A 57 9.66 -17.10 18.43
N PRO A 58 8.34 -17.20 18.23
CA PRO A 58 7.36 -16.86 19.26
C PRO A 58 7.49 -17.82 20.47
N PRO A 59 7.08 -17.40 21.69
CA PRO A 59 7.10 -18.28 22.86
C PRO A 59 6.21 -19.52 22.67
N SER A 60 6.74 -20.72 22.96
CA SER A 60 6.01 -21.99 22.85
C SER A 60 4.89 -22.17 23.88
N ASN A 61 4.88 -21.35 24.93
CA ASN A 61 3.81 -21.25 25.92
C ASN A 61 3.57 -19.77 26.22
N LEU A 62 2.32 -19.33 26.15
CA LEU A 62 1.93 -17.94 26.35
C LEU A 62 0.64 -17.83 27.14
N ARG A 63 0.62 -16.94 28.13
CA ARG A 63 -0.60 -16.55 28.85
C ARG A 63 -1.39 -15.54 28.00
N LYS A 64 -2.68 -15.80 27.76
CA LYS A 64 -3.57 -14.95 26.93
C LYS A 64 -3.60 -13.45 27.27
N SER A 65 -3.30 -13.07 28.51
CA SER A 65 -3.23 -11.66 28.94
C SER A 65 -1.91 -10.95 28.59
N ASN A 66 -0.92 -11.67 28.07
CA ASN A 66 0.42 -11.15 27.83
C ASN A 66 0.61 -10.88 26.33
N PHE A 67 1.31 -9.78 26.03
CA PHE A 67 1.87 -9.59 24.70
C PHE A 67 3.03 -10.56 24.45
N PHE A 68 3.21 -10.91 23.18
CA PHE A 68 4.38 -11.63 22.69
C PHE A 68 4.91 -10.96 21.42
N HIS A 69 6.12 -11.32 21.04
CA HIS A 69 6.76 -10.84 19.82
C HIS A 69 7.67 -11.92 19.24
N PHE A 70 7.87 -11.84 17.93
CA PHE A 70 8.80 -12.63 17.14
C PHE A 70 9.56 -11.69 16.20
N VAL A 71 10.60 -12.19 15.54
CA VAL A 71 11.41 -11.41 14.58
C VAL A 71 11.53 -12.21 13.29
N LEU A 72 11.28 -11.55 12.15
CA LEU A 72 11.35 -12.14 10.81
C LEU A 72 12.45 -11.47 9.98
N ALA A 73 13.29 -12.30 9.36
CA ALA A 73 14.08 -11.93 8.19
C ALA A 73 13.29 -12.27 6.92
N LEU A 74 13.30 -11.36 5.94
CA LEU A 74 12.63 -11.54 4.66
C LEU A 74 13.65 -11.77 3.55
N TYR A 75 13.33 -12.67 2.62
CA TYR A 75 14.18 -13.01 1.48
C TYR A 75 13.41 -13.00 0.16
N ASP A 76 14.09 -12.56 -0.90
CA ASP A 76 13.56 -12.58 -2.26
C ASP A 76 13.66 -13.96 -2.92
N ARG A 77 13.21 -14.04 -4.19
CA ARG A 77 13.26 -15.26 -5.02
C ARG A 77 14.68 -15.79 -5.29
N GLN A 78 15.72 -14.98 -5.09
CA GLN A 78 17.13 -15.36 -5.25
C GLN A 78 17.78 -15.70 -3.90
N GLY A 79 17.01 -15.68 -2.80
CA GLY A 79 17.50 -15.91 -1.45
C GLY A 79 18.28 -14.74 -0.87
N GLN A 80 18.26 -13.56 -1.50
CA GLN A 80 18.90 -12.35 -0.97
C GLN A 80 18.03 -11.74 0.13
N PRO A 81 18.63 -11.15 1.19
CA PRO A 81 17.89 -10.44 2.21
C PRO A 81 17.17 -9.23 1.61
N VAL A 82 15.97 -8.94 2.09
CA VAL A 82 15.15 -7.80 1.68
C VAL A 82 15.03 -6.84 2.86
N GLU A 83 15.44 -5.59 2.65
CA GLU A 83 15.38 -4.56 3.67
C GLU A 83 13.96 -3.99 3.79
N ILE A 84 13.57 -3.60 5.00
CA ILE A 84 12.25 -3.01 5.29
C ILE A 84 12.46 -1.53 5.62
N GLU A 85 12.13 -0.64 4.67
CA GLU A 85 12.28 0.80 4.86
C GLU A 85 11.17 1.40 5.73
N ARG A 86 9.94 0.90 5.60
CA ARG A 86 8.77 1.40 6.34
C ARG A 86 7.78 0.28 6.64
N THR A 87 7.18 0.35 7.83
CA THR A 87 6.10 -0.54 8.28
C THR A 87 4.88 0.29 8.69
N SER A 88 3.67 -0.23 8.48
CA SER A 88 2.44 0.41 8.96
C SER A 88 1.36 -0.62 9.24
N PHE A 89 0.72 -0.52 10.40
CA PHE A 89 -0.49 -1.29 10.72
C PHE A 89 -1.68 -0.76 9.92
N LEU A 90 -2.46 -1.65 9.30
CA LEU A 90 -3.67 -1.29 8.54
C LEU A 90 -4.98 -1.70 9.22
N GLY A 91 -4.95 -2.70 10.12
CA GLY A 91 -6.13 -3.20 10.82
C GLY A 91 -6.13 -4.72 10.98
N PHE A 92 -7.22 -5.23 11.55
CA PHE A 92 -7.47 -6.67 11.71
C PHE A 92 -8.08 -7.29 10.44
N ILE A 93 -7.91 -8.60 10.31
CA ILE A 93 -8.62 -9.44 9.33
C ILE A 93 -9.94 -9.88 9.98
N GLU A 94 -11.04 -9.27 9.55
CA GLU A 94 -12.41 -9.53 10.02
C GLU A 94 -13.41 -9.22 8.91
N LYS A 95 -14.59 -9.86 8.95
CA LYS A 95 -15.74 -9.56 8.08
C LYS A 95 -15.35 -9.71 6.60
N GLU A 96 -15.58 -8.67 5.78
CA GLU A 96 -15.32 -8.64 4.34
C GLU A 96 -13.83 -8.82 3.95
N LYS A 97 -12.90 -8.79 4.92
CA LYS A 97 -11.47 -9.07 4.68
C LYS A 97 -11.09 -10.55 4.81
N GLU A 98 -12.02 -11.42 5.22
CA GLU A 98 -11.78 -12.85 5.39
C GLU A 98 -11.90 -13.58 4.05
N SER A 99 -10.80 -14.20 3.59
CA SER A 99 -10.68 -14.82 2.26
C SER A 99 -11.61 -16.01 2.01
N THR A 100 -11.99 -16.71 3.08
CA THR A 100 -12.63 -18.03 3.00
C THR A 100 -14.13 -17.96 3.34
N GLY A 101 -14.66 -16.76 3.67
CA GLY A 101 -16.03 -16.58 4.19
C GLY A 101 -16.27 -17.14 5.60
N GLU A 102 -15.31 -17.87 6.16
CA GLU A 102 -15.31 -18.33 7.55
C GLU A 102 -14.97 -17.18 8.50
N LYS A 103 -15.79 -16.98 9.55
CA LYS A 103 -15.60 -15.93 10.54
C LYS A 103 -14.57 -16.34 11.60
N THR A 104 -13.30 -16.24 11.24
CA THR A 104 -12.14 -16.52 12.10
C THR A 104 -11.83 -15.37 13.06
N ASN A 105 -11.90 -14.12 12.58
CA ASN A 105 -11.34 -12.93 13.22
C ASN A 105 -9.86 -13.10 13.64
N ASN A 106 -9.08 -13.92 12.91
CA ASN A 106 -7.67 -14.17 13.19
C ASN A 106 -6.76 -13.60 12.08
N GLY A 107 -6.05 -12.53 12.41
CA GLY A 107 -4.97 -11.99 11.60
C GLY A 107 -4.84 -10.47 11.73
N ILE A 108 -3.62 -9.97 11.55
CA ILE A 108 -3.37 -8.53 11.40
C ILE A 108 -2.79 -8.25 10.01
N HIS A 109 -3.29 -7.17 9.39
CA HIS A 109 -2.82 -6.66 8.11
C HIS A 109 -1.80 -5.54 8.33
N TYR A 110 -0.60 -5.73 7.80
CA TYR A 110 0.45 -4.72 7.73
C TYR A 110 0.76 -4.34 6.28
N ARG A 111 1.18 -3.08 6.10
CA ARG A 111 1.81 -2.56 4.89
C ARG A 111 3.32 -2.48 5.10
N LEU A 112 4.09 -3.00 4.15
CA LEU A 112 5.55 -2.96 4.15
C LEU A 112 6.05 -2.25 2.89
N GLN A 113 6.97 -1.29 3.07
CA GLN A 113 7.82 -0.76 2.00
C GLN A 113 9.15 -1.50 2.07
N LEU A 114 9.51 -2.18 0.97
CA LEU A 114 10.63 -3.10 0.87
C LEU A 114 11.66 -2.60 -0.13
N LEU A 115 12.93 -2.68 0.23
CA LEU A 115 14.07 -2.39 -0.64
C LEU A 115 14.82 -3.70 -0.95
N TYR A 116 14.92 -4.02 -2.24
CA TYR A 116 15.64 -5.20 -2.71
C TYR A 116 17.10 -4.85 -3.02
N SER A 117 17.98 -5.86 -2.98
CA SER A 117 19.41 -5.75 -3.30
C SER A 117 19.73 -5.12 -4.67
N ASN A 118 18.79 -5.19 -5.62
CA ASN A 118 18.88 -4.57 -6.94
C ASN A 118 18.45 -3.08 -6.97
N GLY A 119 18.23 -2.46 -5.81
CA GLY A 119 17.85 -1.06 -5.67
C GLY A 119 16.38 -0.74 -5.98
N LYS A 120 15.56 -1.74 -6.33
CA LYS A 120 14.12 -1.53 -6.55
C LYS A 120 13.40 -1.47 -5.20
N CYS A 121 12.62 -0.41 -4.99
CA CYS A 121 11.69 -0.30 -3.89
C CYS A 121 10.31 -0.82 -4.32
N THR A 122 9.63 -1.58 -3.45
CA THR A 122 8.24 -2.04 -3.68
C THR A 122 7.39 -1.79 -2.46
N THR A 123 6.08 -1.58 -2.63
CA THR A 123 5.13 -1.63 -1.52
C THR A 123 4.20 -2.82 -1.60
N LEU A 124 4.17 -3.62 -0.53
CA LEU A 124 3.18 -4.68 -0.37
C LEU A 124 1.89 -4.11 0.22
N VAL A 125 0.84 -4.08 -0.60
CA VAL A 125 -0.56 -3.81 -0.24
C VAL A 125 -1.47 -4.56 -1.20
N ASN A 126 -2.42 -5.33 -0.66
CA ASN A 126 -3.53 -5.96 -1.40
C ASN A 126 -3.13 -6.61 -2.74
N SER A 127 -2.35 -7.69 -2.67
CA SER A 127 -2.40 -8.72 -3.70
C SER A 127 -2.85 -10.04 -3.05
N PRO A 128 -3.78 -10.81 -3.63
CA PRO A 128 -4.22 -12.08 -3.05
C PRO A 128 -3.10 -13.11 -2.91
N VAL A 129 -1.93 -12.88 -3.52
CA VAL A 129 -0.71 -13.70 -3.40
C VAL A 129 0.34 -13.14 -2.42
N ASP A 130 0.29 -11.85 -2.05
CA ASP A 130 1.34 -11.16 -1.27
C ASP A 130 0.83 -10.56 0.05
N ASN A 131 -0.27 -11.08 0.60
CA ASN A 131 -0.73 -10.71 1.93
C ASN A 131 0.25 -11.25 2.99
N VAL A 132 1.08 -10.38 3.59
CA VAL A 132 1.80 -10.69 4.84
C VAL A 132 0.79 -10.66 5.99
N VAL A 133 -0.08 -11.67 6.04
CA VAL A 133 -0.94 -11.95 7.20
C VAL A 133 -0.06 -12.53 8.29
N LEU A 134 0.26 -11.72 9.28
CA LEU A 134 0.80 -12.22 10.53
C LEU A 134 -0.39 -12.77 11.34
N MET A 135 -0.54 -14.10 11.30
CA MET A 135 -1.51 -14.84 12.12
C MET A 135 -1.07 -14.85 13.58
N PHE A 136 -2.04 -14.88 14.50
CA PHE A 136 -1.85 -14.92 15.95
C PHE A 136 -2.38 -16.22 16.56
#